data_AF-Y0KH15-F1
#
_entry.id   AF-Y0KH15-F1
#
_cell.length_a   1.000
_cell.length_b   1.000
_cell.length_c   1.000
_cell.angle_alpha   90.00
_cell.angle_beta   90.00
_cell.angle_gamma   90.00
#
_symmetry.space_group_name_H-M   'P 1'
#
loop_
_entity.id
_entity.type
_entity.pdbx_description
1 polymer ?
#
loop_
_entity_poly.entity_id
_entity_poly.type
_entity_poly.pdbx_seq_one_letter_code
_entity_poly.pdbx_strand_id
1 'polypeptide(L)' 'MQDNTHKKVFRSFALPIPTFDYLKNFQRKYQEKHNVLINNNQALVIMLGQHQQFNEENEEHAKLIAR' A
#
# COMPACT_ATOMS: atom_id res chain seq x y z
N MET A 1 -12.74 -12.14 24.63
CA MET A 1 -12.90 -11.33 23.40
C MET A 1 -11.56 -11.41 22.67
N GLN A 2 -11.47 -12.23 21.62
CA GLN A 2 -10.26 -12.30 20.79
C GLN A 2 -10.46 -11.30 19.65
N ASP A 3 -9.82 -10.14 19.75
CA ASP A 3 -9.66 -9.23 18.63
C ASP A 3 -8.84 -9.96 17.55
N ASN A 4 -9.53 -10.50 16.55
CA ASN A 4 -8.94 -10.99 15.32
C ASN A 4 -8.50 -9.80 14.46
N THR A 5 -7.63 -8.94 14.99
CA THR A 5 -6.96 -7.91 14.20
C THR A 5 -6.12 -8.64 13.16
N HIS A 6 -6.67 -8.73 11.93
CA HIS A 6 -6.18 -9.53 10.82
C HIS A 6 -4.64 -9.52 10.75
N LYS A 7 -4.02 -10.61 11.23
CA LYS A 7 -2.58 -10.79 11.17
C LYS A 7 -2.21 -10.92 9.70
N LYS A 8 -1.74 -9.83 9.08
CA LYS A 8 -1.35 -9.83 7.68
C LYS A 8 -0.11 -10.71 7.52
N VAL A 9 -0.29 -11.92 7.02
CA VAL A 9 0.79 -12.87 6.75
C VAL A 9 1.31 -12.59 5.34
N PHE A 10 2.52 -12.04 5.25
CA PHE A 10 3.22 -11.87 3.97
C PHE A 10 4.01 -13.13 3.67
N ARG A 11 3.56 -13.91 2.69
CA ARG A 11 4.34 -15.01 2.14
C ARG A 11 5.49 -14.45 1.32
N SER A 12 6.59 -15.21 1.21
CA SER A 12 7.65 -14.89 0.25
C SER A 12 7.04 -14.67 -1.12
N PHE A 13 7.33 -13.53 -1.74
CA PHE A 13 6.85 -13.17 -3.06
C PHE A 13 8.02 -12.79 -3.95
N ALA A 14 7.85 -13.04 -5.24
CA ALA A 14 8.73 -12.54 -6.28
C ALA A 14 7.99 -11.47 -7.08
N LEU A 15 8.67 -10.37 -7.37
CA LEU A 15 8.17 -9.33 -8.25
C LEU A 15 8.97 -9.35 -9.56
N PRO A 16 8.35 -9.05 -10.71
CA PRO A 16 9.09 -8.67 -11.90
C PRO A 16 10.05 -7.52 -11.58
N ILE A 17 11.22 -7.49 -12.23
CA ILE A 17 12.27 -6.48 -11.98
C ILE A 17 11.71 -5.04 -12.02
N PRO A 18 10.91 -4.63 -13.03
CA PRO A 18 10.38 -3.27 -13.07
C PRO A 18 9.48 -2.93 -11.86
N THR A 19 8.70 -3.90 -11.39
CA THR A 19 7.84 -3.73 -10.21
C THR A 19 8.66 -3.65 -8.93
N PHE A 20 9.75 -4.40 -8.85
CA PHE A 20 10.69 -4.31 -7.74
C PHE A 20 11.39 -2.95 -7.68
N ASP A 21 11.81 -2.41 -8.83
CA ASP A 21 12.41 -1.07 -8.90
C ASP A 21 11.43 0.01 -8.46
N TYR A 22 10.17 -0.11 -8.86
CA TYR A 22 9.11 0.78 -8.40
C TYR A 22 8.93 0.71 -6.88
N LEU A 23 8.92 -0.50 -6.29
CA LEU A 23 8.86 -0.69 -4.84
C LEU A 23 10.04 -0.04 -4.12
N LYS A 24 11.26 -0.14 -4.68
CA LYS A 24 12.46 0.47 -4.10
C LYS A 24 12.43 1.99 -4.17
N ASN A 25 11.95 2.54 -5.29
CA ASN A 25 11.70 3.98 -5.42
C ASN A 25 10.71 4.48 -4.37
N PHE A 26 9.62 3.75 -4.16
CA PHE A 26 8.65 4.06 -3.12
C PHE A 26 9.27 4.07 -1.73
N GLN A 27 10.05 3.03 -1.38
CA GLN A 27 10.73 2.94 -0.09
C GLN A 27 11.64 4.14 0.20
N ARG A 28 12.45 4.56 -0.78
CA ARG A 28 13.33 5.73 -0.65
C ARG A 28 12.54 7.00 -0.35
N LYS A 29 11.50 7.27 -1.14
CA LYS A 29 10.63 8.44 -0.94
C LYS A 29 9.93 8.42 0.42
N TYR A 30 9.50 7.24 0.86
CA TYR A 30 8.87 7.08 2.17
C TYR A 30 9.85 7.40 3.30
N GLN A 31 11.09 6.90 3.19
CA GLN A 31 12.15 7.21 4.15
C GLN A 31 12.49 8.71 4.15
N GLU A 32 12.64 9.34 3.00
CA GLU A 32 12.89 10.79 2.91
C GLU A 32 11.79 11.62 3.58
N LYS A 33 10.53 11.22 3.38
CA LYS A 33 9.36 11.96 3.90
C LYS A 33 9.12 11.74 5.40
N HIS A 34 9.29 10.51 5.88
CA HIS A 34 8.91 10.12 7.24
C HIS A 34 10.09 9.86 8.16
N ASN A 35 11.32 9.88 7.63
CA ASN A 35 12.55 9.50 8.32
C ASN A 35 12.50 8.09 8.95
N VAL A 36 11.75 7.17 8.32
CA VAL A 36 11.55 5.79 8.78
C VAL A 36 11.93 4.82 7.68
N LEU A 37 12.77 3.84 8.03
CA LEU A 37 13.11 2.72 7.17
C LEU A 37 12.00 1.65 7.23
N ILE A 38 11.55 1.21 6.07
CA ILE A 38 10.52 0.17 5.93
C ILE A 38 11.03 -0.96 5.04
N ASN A 39 10.63 -2.21 5.35
CA ASN A 39 10.97 -3.37 4.54
C ASN A 39 10.01 -3.55 3.34
N ASN A 40 10.29 -4.52 2.47
CA ASN A 40 9.52 -4.71 1.23
C ASN A 40 8.04 -5.01 1.48
N ASN A 41 7.75 -5.81 2.51
CA ASN A 41 6.37 -6.18 2.86
C ASN A 41 5.60 -4.97 3.37
N GLN A 42 6.22 -4.19 4.26
CA GLN A 42 5.64 -2.95 4.80
C GLN A 42 5.37 -1.93 3.69
N ALA A 43 6.32 -1.75 2.77
CA ALA A 43 6.15 -0.86 1.63
C ALA A 43 4.96 -1.28 0.75
N LEU A 44 4.84 -2.57 0.44
CA LEU A 44 3.70 -3.09 -0.31
C LEU A 44 2.37 -2.85 0.39
N VAL A 45 2.29 -3.07 1.71
CA VAL A 45 1.05 -2.82 2.48
C VAL A 45 0.62 -1.37 2.36
N ILE A 46 1.57 -0.46 2.52
CA ILE A 46 1.28 0.97 2.47
C ILE A 46 0.82 1.36 1.07
N MET A 47 1.54 0.91 0.03
CA MET A 47 1.15 1.18 -1.36
C MET A 47 -0.24 0.64 -1.68
N LEU A 48 -0.53 -0.61 -1.31
CA LEU A 48 -1.84 -1.22 -1.53
C LEU A 48 -2.95 -0.48 -0.77
N GLY A 49 -2.69 -0.07 0.47
CA GLY A 49 -3.64 0.72 1.26
C GLY A 49 -3.92 2.09 0.62
N GLN A 50 -2.89 2.77 0.11
CA GLN A 50 -3.04 4.04 -0.60
C GLN A 50 -3.88 3.89 -1.88
N HIS A 51 -3.66 2.81 -2.65
CA HIS A 51 -4.45 2.54 -3.85
C HIS A 51 -5.90 2.18 -3.53
N GLN A 52 -6.16 1.40 -2.47
CA GLN A 52 -7.51 1.08 -2.03
C GLN A 52 -8.29 2.33 -1.65
N GLN A 53 -7.69 3.18 -0.81
CA GLN A 53 -8.33 4.42 -0.37
C GLN A 53 -8.64 5.35 -1.57
N PHE A 54 -7.71 5.50 -2.51
CA PHE A 54 -7.94 6.30 -3.72
C PHE A 54 -9.09 5.76 -4.58
N ASN A 55 -9.22 4.43 -4.69
CA ASN A 55 -10.32 3.83 -5.44
C ASN A 55 -11.66 4.04 -4.74
N GLU A 56 -11.71 3.89 -3.41
CA GLU A 56 -12.92 4.14 -2.61
C GLU A 56 -13.38 5.61 -2.72
N GLU A 57 -12.45 6.56 -2.63
CA GLU A 57 -12.74 7.99 -2.78
C GLU A 57 -13.29 8.33 -4.17
N ASN A 58 -12.73 7.73 -5.23
CA ASN A 58 -13.21 7.93 -6.60
C ASN A 58 -14.60 7.32 -6.82
N GLU A 59 -14.89 6.15 -6.25
CA GLU A 59 -16.21 5.52 -6.35
C GLU A 59 -17.29 6.35 -5.65
N GLU A 60 -17.01 6.88 -4.46
CA GLU A 60 -17.94 7.76 -3.75
C GLU A 60 -18.20 9.07 -4.52
N HIS A 61 -17.16 9.67 -5.10
CA HIS A 61 -17.31 10.86 -5.93
C HIS A 61 -18.13 10.58 -7.21
N ALA A 62 -17.93 9.43 -7.85
CA ALA A 62 -18.71 9.02 -9.01
C ALA A 62 -20.20 8.83 -8.68
N LYS A 63 -20.52 8.23 -7.52
CA LYS A 63 -21.91 8.08 -7.04
C LYS A 63 -22.58 9.42 -6.74
N LEU A 64 -21.82 10.42 -6.27
CA LEU A 64 -22.34 11.75 -5.97
C LEU A 64 -22.72 12.52 -7.24
N ILE A 65 -21.93 12.43 -8.32
CA ILE A 65 -22.23 13.07 -9.61
C ILE A 65 -23.40 12.40 -10.33
N ALA A 66 -23.63 11.11 -10.08
CA ALA A 66 -24.70 10.35 -10.72
C ALA A 66 -26.11 10.52 -10.09
N ARG A 67 -26.25 11.37 -9.06
CA ARG A 67 -27.53 11.73 -8.42
C ARG A 67 -28.00 13.11 -8.86
#